data_AF-Q60E45-F1
#
_entry.id   AF-Q60E45-F1
#
_cell.length_a   1.000
_cell.length_b   1.000
_cell.length_c   1.000
_cell.angle_alpha   90.00
_cell.angle_beta   90.00
_cell.angle_gamma   90.00
#
_symmetry.space_group_name_H-M   'P 1'
#
loop_
_entity.id
_entity.type
_entity.pdbx_description
1 polymer ?
#
loop_
_entity_poly.entity_id
_entity_poly.type
_entity_poly.pdbx_seq_one_letter_code
_entity_poly.pdbx_strand_id
1 'polypeptide(L)'
;MAENYDIWRKVSLPYVIPEVINTAAEKIAFELNCKARNILLSGISRSDYDRVAYLQTAHEIWVALNNFHQGTNNIKELRRDLFKKEYIKFEMKPGEALDDYLSRSL
;
A
#
# COMPACT_ATOMS: atom_id res chain seq x y z
N MET A 1 17.23 10.56 14.46
CA MET A 1 16.53 9.28 14.31
C MET A 1 15.04 9.36 14.69
N ALA A 2 14.64 10.11 15.73
CA ALA A 2 13.23 10.27 16.12
C ALA A 2 12.35 10.98 15.05
N GLU A 3 12.82 12.10 14.47
CA GLU A 3 12.02 12.86 13.49
C GLU A 3 11.59 12.03 12.26
N ASN A 4 12.48 11.18 11.74
CA ASN A 4 12.16 10.34 10.57
C ASN A 4 11.05 9.33 10.89
N TYR A 5 11.04 8.83 12.13
CA TYR A 5 10.00 7.91 12.60
C TYR A 5 8.66 8.62 12.73
N ASP A 6 8.64 9.85 13.27
CA ASP A 6 7.41 10.63 13.41
C ASP A 6 6.78 11.01 12.06
N ILE A 7 7.62 11.30 11.05
CA ILE A 7 7.16 11.52 9.66
C ILE A 7 6.57 10.22 9.09
N TRP A 8 7.24 9.08 9.26
CA TRP A 8 6.73 7.79 8.78
C TRP A 8 5.38 7.41 9.42
N ARG A 9 5.14 7.78 10.68
CA ARG A 9 3.85 7.56 11.33
C ARG A 9 2.71 8.29 10.63
N LYS A 10 2.95 9.46 10.02
CA LYS A 10 1.93 10.19 9.25
C LYS A 10 1.61 9.57 7.90
N VAL A 11 2.54 8.77 7.37
CA VAL A 11 2.35 8.01 6.13
C VAL A 11 1.63 6.68 6.41
N SER A 12 2.01 6.00 7.48
CA SER A 12 1.54 4.64 7.79
C SER A 12 0.19 4.58 8.51
N LEU A 13 -0.13 5.57 9.34
CA LEU A 13 -1.37 5.59 10.11
C LEU A 13 -2.39 6.57 9.51
N PRO A 14 -3.69 6.24 9.57
CA PRO A 14 -4.75 7.18 9.25
C PRO A 14 -4.58 8.48 10.03
N TYR A 15 -4.69 9.60 9.32
CA TYR A 15 -4.65 10.92 9.90
C TYR A 15 -5.84 11.70 9.36
N VAL A 16 -6.54 12.40 10.25
CA VAL A 16 -7.64 13.30 9.90
C VAL A 16 -7.19 14.70 10.27
N ILE A 17 -7.28 15.62 9.31
CA ILE A 17 -6.98 17.03 9.55
C ILE A 17 -8.11 17.60 10.41
N PRO A 18 -7.84 18.12 11.62
CA PRO A 18 -8.86 18.75 12.45
C PRO A 18 -9.42 20.01 11.76
N GLU A 19 -10.72 20.28 11.93
CA GLU A 19 -11.33 21.53 11.45
C GLU A 19 -10.73 22.76 12.12
N VAL A 20 -10.33 22.62 13.39
CA VAL A 20 -9.69 23.67 14.20
C VAL A 20 -8.51 23.05 14.96
N ILE A 21 -7.37 23.75 14.93
CA ILE A 21 -6.17 23.38 15.68
C ILE A 21 -6.18 24.16 16.99
N ASN A 22 -6.45 23.50 18.10
CA ASN A 22 -6.60 24.13 19.42
C ASN A 22 -5.39 23.89 20.33
N THR A 23 -4.59 22.87 20.04
CA THR A 23 -3.46 22.46 20.86
C THR A 23 -2.13 22.49 20.10
N ALA A 24 -1.02 22.65 20.83
CA ALA A 24 0.31 22.54 20.27
C ALA A 24 0.56 21.16 19.65
N ALA A 25 0.02 20.09 20.24
CA ALA A 25 0.14 18.73 19.72
C ALA A 25 -0.56 18.56 18.37
N GLU A 26 -1.76 19.11 18.19
CA GLU A 26 -2.47 19.10 16.90
C GLU A 26 -1.72 19.90 15.84
N LYS A 27 -1.14 21.06 16.21
CA LYS A 27 -0.31 21.86 15.31
C LYS A 27 0.90 21.08 14.81
N ILE A 28 1.64 20.45 15.72
CA ILE A 28 2.79 19.59 15.39
C ILE A 28 2.35 18.43 14.49
N ALA A 29 1.23 17.77 14.82
CA ALA A 29 0.69 16.68 14.03
C ALA A 29 0.34 17.10 12.59
N PHE A 30 -0.22 18.29 12.41
CA PHE A 30 -0.54 18.87 11.11
C PHE A 30 0.72 19.21 10.31
N GLU A 31 1.71 19.86 10.95
CA GLU A 31 2.99 20.19 10.32
C GLU A 31 3.74 18.94 9.86
N LEU A 32 3.76 17.88 10.68
CA LEU A 32 4.34 16.60 10.31
C LEU A 32 3.62 15.94 9.12
N ASN A 33 2.30 16.02 9.06
CA ASN A 33 1.53 15.54 7.90
C ASN A 33 1.89 16.33 6.63
N CYS A 34 1.97 17.67 6.71
CA CYS A 34 2.38 18.50 5.58
C CYS A 34 3.81 18.17 5.11
N LYS A 35 4.74 17.97 6.04
CA LYS A 35 6.13 17.57 5.73
C LYS A 35 6.17 16.20 5.04
N ALA A 36 5.45 15.21 5.57
CA ALA A 36 5.34 13.89 4.96
C ALA A 36 4.73 13.96 3.55
N ARG A 37 3.68 14.77 3.36
CA ARG A 37 3.03 14.98 2.05
C ARG A 37 4.01 15.55 1.03
N ASN A 38 4.77 16.58 1.40
CA ASN A 38 5.75 17.20 0.53
C ASN A 38 6.87 16.22 0.14
N ILE A 39 7.37 15.42 1.09
CA ILE A 39 8.40 14.40 0.81
C ILE A 39 7.87 13.39 -0.22
N LEU A 40 6.66 12.84 -0.01
CA LEU A 40 6.05 11.89 -0.95
C LEU A 40 5.90 12.50 -2.35
N LEU A 41 5.31 13.70 -2.44
CA LEU A 41 5.07 14.37 -3.71
C LEU A 41 6.35 14.76 -4.45
N SER A 42 7.44 15.04 -3.73
CA SER A 42 8.74 15.37 -4.34
C SER A 42 9.46 14.18 -4.95
N GLY A 43 9.13 12.95 -4.52
CA GLY A 43 9.83 11.73 -4.92
C GLY A 43 9.12 10.92 -6.02
N ILE A 44 7.98 11.37 -6.52
CA ILE A 44 7.16 10.63 -7.48
C ILE A 44 7.22 11.23 -8.90
N SER A 45 6.83 10.41 -9.88
CA SER A 45 6.73 10.82 -11.29
C SER A 45 5.64 11.87 -11.50
N ARG A 46 5.71 12.63 -12.59
CA ARG A 46 4.68 13.63 -12.92
C ARG A 46 3.28 13.01 -13.08
N SER A 47 3.20 11.83 -13.70
CA SER A 47 1.94 11.11 -13.88
C SER A 47 1.32 10.67 -12.57
N ASP A 48 2.14 10.26 -11.59
CA ASP A 48 1.64 9.90 -10.27
C ASP A 48 1.25 11.14 -9.47
N TYR A 49 2.04 12.21 -9.58
CA TYR A 49 1.76 13.50 -8.95
C TYR A 49 0.38 14.02 -9.36
N ASP A 50 0.10 14.10 -10.66
CA ASP A 50 -1.17 14.63 -11.17
C ASP A 50 -2.40 13.84 -10.66
N ARG A 51 -2.20 12.58 -10.25
CA ARG A 51 -3.26 11.70 -9.72
C ARG A 51 -3.49 11.79 -8.22
N VAL A 52 -2.49 12.24 -7.45
CA VAL A 52 -2.55 12.20 -5.96
C VAL A 52 -2.38 13.57 -5.31
N ALA A 53 -1.98 14.60 -6.06
CA ALA A 53 -1.69 15.93 -5.51
C ALA A 53 -2.90 16.61 -4.84
N TYR A 54 -4.13 16.21 -5.18
CA TYR A 54 -5.35 16.76 -4.56
C TYR A 54 -5.68 16.14 -3.19
N LEU A 55 -5.04 15.02 -2.83
CA LEU A 55 -5.25 14.35 -1.55
C LEU A 55 -4.60 15.14 -0.41
N GLN A 56 -5.28 15.21 0.73
CA GLN A 56 -4.96 16.17 1.78
C GLN A 56 -3.91 15.63 2.76
N THR A 57 -3.88 14.31 2.94
CA THR A 57 -3.01 13.66 3.92
C THR A 57 -1.93 12.81 3.27
N ALA A 58 -0.78 12.70 3.95
CA ALA A 58 0.30 11.84 3.50
C ALA A 58 -0.14 10.36 3.43
N HIS A 59 -1.00 9.94 4.36
CA HIS A 59 -1.57 8.60 4.38
C HIS A 59 -2.43 8.30 3.15
N GLU A 60 -3.34 9.21 2.76
CA GLU A 60 -4.16 9.04 1.55
C GLU A 60 -3.30 8.92 0.30
N ILE A 61 -2.28 9.78 0.15
CA ILE A 61 -1.35 9.71 -0.98
C ILE A 61 -0.65 8.34 -1.02
N TRP A 62 -0.12 7.89 0.12
CA TRP A 62 0.56 6.60 0.20
C TRP A 62 -0.36 5.43 -0.15
N VAL A 63 -1.58 5.42 0.37
CA VAL A 63 -2.58 4.37 0.07
C VAL A 63 -2.94 4.39 -1.42
N ALA A 64 -3.16 5.56 -2.01
CA ALA A 64 -3.47 5.69 -3.43
C ALA A 64 -2.32 5.19 -4.33
N LEU A 65 -1.07 5.59 -4.03
CA LEU A 65 0.12 5.13 -4.75
C LEU A 65 0.28 3.61 -4.62
N ASN A 66 0.13 3.07 -3.41
CA ASN A 66 0.22 1.63 -3.15
C ASN A 66 -0.83 0.84 -3.93
N ASN A 67 -2.07 1.34 -3.99
CA ASN A 67 -3.16 0.72 -4.73
C ASN A 67 -2.95 0.79 -6.25
N PHE A 68 -2.39 1.88 -6.78
CA PHE A 68 -2.11 2.00 -8.21
C PHE A 68 -0.99 1.04 -8.63
N HIS A 69 0.12 1.02 -7.89
CA HIS A 69 1.32 0.27 -8.28
C HIS A 69 1.22 -1.23 -7.94
N GLN A 70 0.55 -1.60 -6.86
CA GLN A 70 0.40 -3.01 -6.47
C GLN A 70 -0.94 -3.64 -6.88
N GLY A 71 -1.83 -2.86 -7.50
CA GLY A 71 -3.23 -3.22 -7.70
C GLY A 71 -4.05 -3.01 -6.42
N THR A 72 -5.35 -2.75 -6.61
CA THR A 72 -6.31 -2.62 -5.50
C THR A 72 -6.41 -3.93 -4.71
N ASN A 73 -6.91 -3.86 -3.47
CA ASN A 73 -7.14 -5.05 -2.65
C ASN A 73 -7.97 -6.12 -3.40
N ASN A 74 -8.93 -5.70 -4.21
CA ASN A 74 -9.75 -6.59 -5.05
C ASN A 74 -8.91 -7.34 -6.10
N ILE A 75 -7.92 -6.69 -6.73
CA ILE A 75 -7.01 -7.36 -7.68
C ILE A 75 -6.09 -8.34 -6.95
N LYS A 76 -5.64 -7.98 -5.74
CA LYS A 76 -4.83 -8.86 -4.89
C LYS A 76 -5.63 -10.08 -4.41
N GLU A 77 -6.90 -9.91 -4.10
CA GLU A 77 -7.84 -11.00 -3.77
C GLU A 77 -8.12 -11.87 -4.99
N LEU A 78 -8.43 -11.28 -6.15
CA LEU A 78 -8.63 -12.02 -7.39
C LEU A 78 -7.39 -12.86 -7.78
N ARG A 79 -6.19 -12.31 -7.62
CA ARG A 79 -4.94 -13.06 -7.84
C ARG A 79 -4.81 -14.22 -6.85
N ARG A 80 -5.11 -14.00 -5.56
CA ARG A 80 -5.13 -15.08 -4.55
C ARG A 80 -6.13 -16.16 -4.89
N ASP A 81 -7.34 -15.79 -5.30
CA ASP A 81 -8.39 -16.74 -5.66
C ASP A 81 -8.04 -17.52 -6.93
N LEU A 82 -7.40 -16.87 -7.90
CA LEU A 82 -6.87 -17.53 -9.10
C LEU A 82 -5.82 -18.57 -8.74
N PHE A 83 -4.80 -18.19 -7.96
CA PHE A 83 -3.77 -19.13 -7.52
C PHE A 83 -4.34 -20.26 -6.65
N LYS A 84 -5.29 -19.96 -5.77
CA LYS A 84 -5.99 -20.97 -4.97
C LYS A 84 -6.77 -21.94 -5.85
N LYS A 85 -7.44 -21.45 -6.89
CA LYS A 85 -8.15 -22.28 -7.87
C LYS A 85 -7.19 -23.15 -8.68
N GLU A 86 -6.06 -22.62 -9.10
CA GLU A 86 -5.02 -23.40 -9.80
C GLU A 86 -4.42 -24.47 -8.88
N TYR A 87 -4.11 -24.13 -7.64
CA TYR A 87 -3.61 -25.06 -6.62
C TYR A 87 -4.60 -26.19 -6.33
N ILE A 88 -5.89 -25.87 -6.12
CA ILE A 88 -6.93 -26.89 -5.86
C ILE A 88 -7.11 -27.83 -7.07
N LYS A 89 -7.00 -27.29 -8.28
CA LYS A 89 -7.05 -28.10 -9.52
C LYS A 89 -5.78 -28.88 -9.80
N PHE A 90 -4.71 -28.60 -9.06
CA PHE A 90 -3.44 -29.28 -9.21
C PHE A 90 -3.52 -30.61 -8.48
N GLU A 91 -4.06 -31.61 -9.17
CA GLU A 91 -4.25 -32.96 -8.67
C GLU A 91 -3.27 -33.93 -9.34
N MET A 92 -2.85 -34.93 -8.59
CA MET A 92 -2.00 -36.00 -9.09
C MET A 92 -2.81 -36.88 -10.06
N LYS A 93 -2.32 -37.08 -11.27
CA LYS A 93 -3.06 -37.84 -12.29
C LYS A 93 -3.04 -39.35 -11.97
N PRO A 94 -4.05 -40.12 -12.41
CA PRO A 94 -4.06 -41.57 -12.22
C PRO A 94 -2.83 -42.22 -12.88
N GLY A 95 -2.00 -42.89 -12.07
CA GLY A 95 -0.76 -43.54 -12.54
C GLY A 95 0.45 -42.60 -12.69
N GLU A 96 0.35 -41.33 -12.28
CA GLU A 96 1.50 -40.42 -12.20
C GLU A 96 2.43 -40.84 -11.06
N ALA A 97 3.75 -40.83 -11.27
CA ALA A 97 4.71 -41.07 -10.21
C ALA A 97 4.83 -39.84 -9.30
N LEU A 98 5.20 -40.04 -8.04
CA LEU A 98 5.35 -38.95 -7.08
C LEU A 98 6.40 -37.92 -7.52
N ASP A 99 7.51 -38.38 -8.11
CA ASP A 99 8.57 -37.52 -8.63
C ASP A 99 8.08 -36.67 -9.82
N ASP A 100 7.23 -37.24 -10.69
CA ASP A 100 6.66 -36.52 -11.84
C ASP A 100 5.64 -35.46 -11.39
N TYR A 101 4.83 -35.78 -10.38
CA TYR A 101 3.91 -34.84 -9.76
C TYR A 101 4.65 -33.67 -9.09
N LEU A 102 5.67 -33.98 -8.28
CA LEU A 102 6.50 -32.98 -7.60
C LEU A 102 7.22 -32.08 -8.61
N SER A 103 7.76 -32.66 -9.69
CA SER A 103 8.44 -31.93 -10.76
C SER A 103 7.53 -31.00 -11.56
N ARG A 104 6.21 -31.21 -11.54
CA ARG A 104 5.23 -30.28 -12.14
C ARG A 104 4.75 -29.20 -11.17
N SER A 105 4.95 -29.40 -9.88
CA SER A 105 4.48 -28.51 -8.80
C SER A 105 5.54 -27.51 -8.33
N LEU A 106 6.82 -27.77 -8.63
CA LEU A 106 8.00 -26.95 -8.33
C LEU A 106 8.38 -26.08 -9.53
#